data_AF-A0A2T2Y9B4-F1
#
_entry.id   AF-A0A2T2Y9B4-F1
#
_cell.length_a   1.000
_cell.length_b   1.000
_cell.length_c   1.000
_cell.angle_alpha   90.00
_cell.angle_beta   90.00
_cell.angle_gamma   90.00
#
_symmetry.space_group_name_H-M   'P 1'
#
loop_
_entity.id
_entity.type
_entity.pdbx_description
1 polymer ?
#
loop_
_entity_poly.entity_id
_entity_poly.type
_entity_poly.pdbx_seq_one_letter_code
_entity_poly.pdbx_strand_id
1 'polypeptide(L)'
;MTEEQKYLPSEIINKSTLNSHEYGWKRKDFKEVVDYAVKAGLGVVGGQVQFMFPDGTCELYWHKYDTKEKLAGESWLSYCERTKQECLEQFEALPNNLRLIEEGIEKFRFLREKSEQGVELENYLIFILYFDNSETEIAKKEK
;
A
#
# COMPACT_ATOMS: atom_id res chain seq x y z
N MET A 1 5.42 11.71 8.68
CA MET A 1 5.15 11.70 7.24
C MET A 1 6.45 11.32 6.57
N THR A 2 6.51 10.23 5.82
CA THR A 2 7.72 9.92 5.06
C THR A 2 7.89 10.96 3.95
N GLU A 3 9.11 11.19 3.46
CA GLU A 3 9.40 12.28 2.53
C GLU A 3 8.73 12.11 1.16
N GLU A 4 8.32 10.90 0.81
CA GLU A 4 7.75 10.53 -0.48
C GLU A 4 6.25 10.86 -0.55
N GLN A 5 5.52 10.68 0.54
CA GLN A 5 4.06 10.84 0.54
C GLN A 5 3.61 12.29 0.64
N LYS A 6 4.50 13.24 0.98
CA LYS A 6 4.22 14.68 0.94
C LYS A 6 3.85 15.17 -0.47
N TYR A 7 4.16 14.38 -1.49
CA TYR A 7 3.89 14.68 -2.90
C TYR A 7 2.53 14.16 -3.38
N LEU A 8 1.85 13.33 -2.58
CA LEU A 8 0.48 12.94 -2.88
C LEU A 8 -0.47 14.11 -2.57
N PRO A 9 -1.56 14.28 -3.34
CA PRO A 9 -2.59 15.26 -3.01
C PRO A 9 -3.13 15.03 -1.60
N SER A 10 -3.46 16.10 -0.88
CA SER A 10 -3.96 16.02 0.49
C SER A 10 -5.24 15.17 0.57
N GLU A 11 -6.07 15.17 -0.49
CA GLU A 11 -7.26 14.33 -0.60
C GLU A 11 -6.95 12.83 -0.56
N ILE A 12 -5.80 12.42 -1.08
CA ILE A 12 -5.34 11.02 -1.07
C ILE A 12 -4.73 10.66 0.29
N ILE A 13 -3.91 11.56 0.85
CA ILE A 13 -3.32 11.37 2.17
C ILE A 13 -4.41 11.27 3.25
N ASN A 14 -5.45 12.11 3.17
CA ASN A 14 -6.54 12.12 4.14
C ASN A 14 -7.38 10.83 4.15
N LYS A 15 -7.31 10.00 3.09
CA LYS A 15 -7.94 8.68 3.03
C LYS A 15 -7.07 7.56 3.62
N SER A 16 -5.81 7.85 3.92
CA SER A 16 -4.89 6.86 4.47
C SER A 16 -5.14 6.59 5.95
N THR A 17 -4.79 5.40 6.39
CA THR A 17 -4.57 5.09 7.80
C THR A 17 -3.07 5.09 8.05
N LEU A 18 -2.64 5.82 9.08
CA LEU A 18 -1.23 5.94 9.49
C LEU A 18 -0.98 5.11 10.75
N ASN A 19 -0.02 4.19 10.70
CA ASN A 19 0.56 3.58 11.89
C ASN A 19 2.08 3.57 11.78
N SER A 20 2.79 4.04 12.82
CA SER A 20 4.24 3.90 12.98
C SER A 20 5.11 4.06 11.70
N HIS A 21 4.81 5.05 10.85
CA HIS A 21 5.48 5.42 9.59
C HIS A 21 4.97 4.77 8.29
N GLU A 22 4.01 3.85 8.35
CA GLU A 22 3.42 3.22 7.17
C GLU A 22 2.07 3.86 6.83
N TYR A 23 1.84 4.07 5.54
CA TYR A 23 0.57 4.56 5.03
C TYR A 23 -0.12 3.44 4.27
N GLY A 24 -1.38 3.23 4.60
CA GLY A 24 -2.22 2.31 3.88
C GLY A 24 -3.59 2.85 3.58
N TRP A 25 -4.21 2.26 2.57
CA TRP A 25 -5.52 2.67 2.09
C TRP A 25 -6.49 1.50 2.10
N LYS A 26 -7.78 1.82 1.99
CA LYS A 26 -8.80 0.80 1.72
C LYS A 26 -8.68 0.30 0.29
N ARG A 27 -9.10 -0.94 0.06
CA ARG A 27 -9.09 -1.59 -1.27
C ARG A 27 -9.68 -0.69 -2.35
N LYS A 28 -10.79 -0.01 -2.05
CA LYS A 28 -11.50 0.89 -2.98
C LYS A 28 -10.68 2.10 -3.43
N ASP A 29 -9.74 2.57 -2.61
CA ASP A 29 -8.94 3.76 -2.86
C ASP A 29 -7.57 3.41 -3.47
N PHE A 30 -7.17 2.14 -3.45
CA PHE A 30 -5.84 1.67 -3.85
C PHE A 30 -5.43 2.11 -5.27
N LYS A 31 -6.29 1.87 -6.27
CA LYS A 31 -6.00 2.22 -7.67
C LYS A 31 -5.80 3.72 -7.85
N GLU A 32 -6.66 4.50 -7.22
CA GLU A 32 -6.60 5.97 -7.26
C GLU A 32 -5.28 6.48 -6.66
N VAL A 33 -4.87 5.92 -5.52
CA VAL A 33 -3.60 6.29 -4.86
C VAL A 33 -2.41 6.02 -5.76
N VAL A 34 -2.34 4.84 -6.37
CA VAL A 34 -1.28 4.44 -7.31
C VAL A 34 -1.26 5.37 -8.53
N ASP A 35 -2.42 5.71 -9.09
CA ASP A 35 -2.52 6.64 -10.21
C ASP A 35 -1.97 8.04 -9.86
N TYR A 36 -2.30 8.56 -8.69
CA TYR A 36 -1.79 9.86 -8.25
C TYR A 36 -0.30 9.83 -7.94
N ALA A 37 0.21 8.76 -7.35
CA ALA A 37 1.63 8.60 -7.08
C ALA A 37 2.45 8.71 -8.38
N VAL A 38 2.05 7.99 -9.42
CA VAL A 38 2.75 8.00 -10.71
C VAL A 38 2.61 9.33 -11.43
N LYS A 39 1.45 9.99 -11.36
CA LYS A 39 1.27 11.37 -11.86
C LYS A 39 2.18 12.38 -11.15
N ALA A 40 2.48 12.16 -9.87
CA ALA A 40 3.44 12.93 -9.10
C ALA A 40 4.90 12.55 -9.41
N GLY A 41 5.13 11.58 -10.29
CA GLY A 41 6.44 11.09 -10.67
C GLY A 41 7.05 10.10 -9.68
N LEU A 42 6.25 9.49 -8.81
CA LEU A 42 6.74 8.50 -7.84
C LEU A 42 6.76 7.10 -8.45
N GLY A 43 7.84 6.36 -8.21
CA GLY A 43 7.89 4.93 -8.46
C GLY A 43 7.08 4.16 -7.41
N VAL A 44 6.40 3.09 -7.81
CA VAL A 44 5.62 2.25 -6.87
C VAL A 44 6.50 1.10 -6.44
N VAL A 45 7.01 1.11 -5.21
CA VAL A 45 7.87 0.00 -4.72
C VAL A 45 7.02 -1.25 -4.46
N GLY A 46 5.79 -1.06 -4.00
CA GLY A 46 4.86 -2.15 -3.71
C GLY A 46 4.33 -2.06 -2.29
N GLY A 47 4.14 -3.20 -1.65
CA GLY A 47 3.64 -3.26 -0.27
C GLY A 47 2.85 -4.53 0.02
N GLN A 48 2.08 -4.50 1.10
CA GLN A 48 1.45 -5.68 1.66
C GLN A 48 0.07 -5.41 2.23
N VAL A 49 -0.71 -6.48 2.39
CA VAL A 49 -1.99 -6.45 3.11
C VAL A 49 -1.72 -6.56 4.61
N GLN A 50 -2.38 -5.72 5.40
CA GLN A 50 -2.31 -5.76 6.85
C GLN A 50 -3.70 -5.59 7.48
N PHE A 51 -3.88 -6.14 8.67
CA PHE A 51 -4.93 -5.70 9.58
C PHE A 51 -4.33 -4.77 10.62
N MET A 52 -4.70 -3.49 10.59
CA MET A 52 -4.16 -2.48 11.49
C MET A 52 -5.19 -2.10 12.55
N PHE A 53 -4.98 -2.56 13.79
CA PHE A 53 -5.79 -2.21 14.95
C PHE A 53 -5.04 -1.23 15.87
N PRO A 54 -5.74 -0.47 16.73
CA PRO A 54 -5.10 0.39 17.73
C PRO A 54 -4.18 -0.37 18.71
N ASP A 55 -4.47 -1.64 18.97
CA ASP A 55 -3.78 -2.51 19.93
C ASP A 55 -2.82 -3.51 19.27
N GLY A 56 -2.68 -3.49 17.95
CA GLY A 56 -1.75 -4.36 17.25
C GLY A 56 -1.94 -4.39 15.74
N THR A 57 -0.94 -4.91 15.04
CA THR A 57 -0.99 -5.08 13.57
C THR A 57 -0.76 -6.55 13.23
N CYS A 58 -1.57 -7.09 12.31
CA CYS A 58 -1.37 -8.42 11.75
C CYS A 58 -0.98 -8.28 10.28
N GLU A 59 0.27 -8.59 9.98
CA GLU A 59 0.83 -8.46 8.64
C GLU A 59 0.62 -9.76 7.85
N LEU A 60 -0.11 -9.69 6.73
CA LEU A 60 -0.32 -10.83 5.85
C LEU A 60 0.88 -10.90 4.89
N TYR A 61 2.04 -11.32 5.39
CA TYR A 61 3.32 -11.35 4.64
C TYR A 61 3.29 -12.13 3.31
N TRP A 62 2.27 -12.98 3.12
CA TRP A 62 2.07 -13.76 1.89
C TRP A 62 1.20 -13.05 0.85
N HIS A 63 0.51 -11.95 1.21
CA HIS A 63 -0.28 -11.11 0.31
C HIS A 63 0.42 -9.77 0.08
N LYS A 64 1.36 -9.80 -0.85
CA LYS A 64 2.20 -8.66 -1.22
C LYS A 64 2.14 -8.39 -2.73
N TYR A 65 2.50 -7.17 -3.10
CA TYR A 65 2.43 -6.66 -4.47
C TYR A 65 3.69 -5.84 -4.77
N ASP A 66 4.84 -6.45 -4.48
CA ASP A 66 6.17 -5.89 -4.65
C ASP A 66 6.52 -5.78 -6.14
N THR A 67 7.03 -4.63 -6.54
CA THR A 67 7.48 -4.40 -7.92
C THR A 67 8.97 -4.69 -8.05
N LYS A 68 9.45 -4.78 -9.29
CA LYS A 68 10.89 -4.95 -9.52
C LYS A 68 11.60 -3.61 -9.49
N GLU A 69 12.85 -3.65 -9.04
CA GLU A 69 13.78 -2.52 -9.10
C GLU A 69 13.89 -1.92 -10.51
N LYS A 70 14.36 -0.68 -10.58
CA LYS A 70 14.60 0.03 -11.83
C LYS A 70 15.61 -0.71 -12.69
N LEU A 71 15.29 -0.89 -13.97
CA LEU A 71 16.17 -1.59 -14.90
C LEU A 71 17.31 -0.68 -15.35
N ALA A 72 18.44 -1.30 -15.73
CA ALA A 72 19.56 -0.57 -16.32
C ALA A 72 19.13 0.12 -17.63
N GLY A 73 19.37 1.43 -17.73
CA GLY A 73 18.99 2.24 -18.89
C GLY A 73 17.50 2.64 -18.96
N GLU A 74 16.68 2.21 -18.01
CA GLU A 74 15.28 2.64 -17.91
C GLU A 74 15.20 4.12 -17.49
N SER A 75 14.32 4.88 -18.15
CA SER A 75 14.03 6.25 -17.71
C SER A 75 13.21 6.24 -16.42
N TRP A 76 13.32 7.26 -15.58
CA TRP A 76 12.53 7.33 -14.35
C TRP A 76 11.01 7.27 -14.62
N LEU A 77 10.52 7.97 -15.64
CA LEU A 77 9.11 7.92 -16.01
C LEU A 77 8.66 6.52 -16.45
N SER A 78 9.52 5.83 -17.22
CA SER A 78 9.27 4.44 -17.60
C SER A 78 9.22 3.52 -16.38
N TYR A 79 10.10 3.75 -15.41
CA TYR A 79 10.11 3.02 -14.14
C TYR A 79 8.80 3.24 -13.35
N CYS A 80 8.34 4.49 -13.22
CA CYS A 80 7.07 4.79 -12.54
C CYS A 80 5.88 4.09 -13.22
N GLU A 81 5.76 4.17 -14.54
CA GLU A 81 4.66 3.54 -15.27
C GLU A 81 4.73 2.00 -15.25
N ARG A 82 5.91 1.41 -15.37
CA ARG A 82 6.09 -0.05 -15.28
C ARG A 82 5.74 -0.55 -13.89
N THR A 83 6.27 0.07 -12.84
CA THR A 83 6.01 -0.36 -11.46
C THR A 83 4.55 -0.20 -11.07
N LYS A 84 3.86 0.83 -11.58
CA LYS A 84 2.40 0.92 -11.50
C LYS A 84 1.70 -0.31 -12.06
N GLN A 85 2.04 -0.71 -13.28
CA GLN A 85 1.42 -1.87 -13.94
C GLN A 85 1.69 -3.16 -13.14
N GLU A 86 2.94 -3.40 -12.76
CA GLU A 86 3.33 -4.56 -11.95
C GLU A 86 2.62 -4.62 -10.60
N CYS A 87 2.45 -3.47 -9.92
CA CYS A 87 1.77 -3.39 -8.65
C CYS A 87 0.26 -3.66 -8.80
N LEU A 88 -0.39 -3.03 -9.79
CA LEU A 88 -1.82 -3.21 -10.05
C LEU A 88 -2.15 -4.63 -10.48
N GLU A 89 -1.34 -5.25 -11.34
CA GLU A 89 -1.53 -6.65 -11.76
C GLU A 89 -1.50 -7.60 -10.55
N GLN A 90 -0.53 -7.43 -9.65
CA GLN A 90 -0.43 -8.25 -8.44
C GLN A 90 -1.57 -7.96 -7.46
N PHE A 91 -1.97 -6.70 -7.30
CA PHE A 91 -3.09 -6.30 -6.47
C PHE A 91 -4.43 -6.89 -6.95
N GLU A 92 -4.68 -6.89 -8.26
CA GLU A 92 -5.89 -7.51 -8.84
C GLU A 92 -5.90 -9.03 -8.71
N ALA A 93 -4.72 -9.66 -8.59
CA ALA A 93 -4.60 -11.09 -8.32
C ALA A 93 -4.84 -11.47 -6.84
N LEU A 94 -4.89 -10.49 -5.92
CA LEU A 94 -5.17 -10.76 -4.51
C LEU A 94 -6.59 -11.31 -4.33
N PRO A 95 -6.80 -12.21 -3.34
CA PRO A 95 -8.14 -12.61 -2.95
C PRO A 95 -9.00 -11.39 -2.56
N ASN A 96 -10.32 -11.53 -2.66
CA ASN A 96 -11.24 -10.50 -2.18
C ASN A 96 -11.17 -10.31 -0.65
N ASN A 97 -11.80 -9.24 -0.14
CA ASN A 97 -11.75 -8.93 1.29
C ASN A 97 -12.29 -10.06 2.18
N LEU A 98 -13.36 -10.73 1.77
CA LEU A 98 -13.92 -11.86 2.52
C LEU A 98 -12.88 -12.96 2.72
N ARG A 99 -12.20 -13.36 1.64
CA ARG A 99 -11.19 -14.42 1.70
C ARG A 99 -9.96 -13.99 2.51
N LEU A 100 -9.52 -12.74 2.39
CA LEU A 100 -8.43 -12.20 3.21
C LEU A 100 -8.77 -12.21 4.71
N ILE A 101 -10.03 -11.92 5.06
CA ILE A 101 -10.53 -11.95 6.43
C ILE A 101 -10.56 -13.39 6.96
N GLU A 102 -11.09 -14.33 6.19
CA GLU A 102 -11.08 -15.76 6.54
C GLU A 102 -9.66 -16.26 6.83
N GLU A 103 -8.73 -15.99 5.92
CA GLU A 103 -7.31 -16.35 6.09
C GLU A 103 -6.69 -15.68 7.32
N GLY A 104 -7.04 -14.41 7.57
CA GLY A 104 -6.63 -13.69 8.76
C GLY A 104 -7.09 -14.40 10.05
N ILE A 105 -8.36 -14.77 10.15
CA ILE A 105 -8.94 -15.48 11.31
C ILE A 105 -8.30 -16.87 11.51
N GLU A 106 -8.02 -17.57 10.40
CA GLU A 106 -7.36 -18.87 10.43
C GLU A 106 -5.93 -18.77 11.01
N LYS A 107 -5.18 -17.75 10.59
CA LYS A 107 -3.74 -17.60 10.88
C LYS A 107 -3.43 -16.84 12.16
N PHE A 108 -4.27 -15.87 12.53
CA PHE A 108 -4.02 -15.00 13.68
C PHE A 108 -5.09 -15.22 14.74
N ARG A 109 -4.65 -15.74 15.90
CA ARG A 109 -5.50 -15.87 17.10
C ARG A 109 -6.16 -14.53 17.47
N PHE A 110 -5.42 -13.44 17.34
CA PHE A 110 -5.93 -12.09 17.61
C PHE A 110 -7.15 -11.74 16.74
N LEU A 111 -7.10 -11.99 15.43
CA LEU A 111 -8.22 -11.71 14.52
C LEU A 111 -9.42 -12.61 14.80
N ARG A 112 -9.17 -13.87 15.18
CA ARG A 112 -10.23 -14.78 15.62
C ARG A 112 -10.96 -14.25 16.86
N GLU A 113 -10.23 -13.86 17.90
CA GLU A 113 -10.82 -13.31 19.13
C GLU A 113 -11.61 -12.02 18.84
N LYS A 114 -11.10 -11.14 17.97
CA LYS A 114 -11.85 -9.94 17.54
C LYS A 114 -13.12 -10.30 16.77
N SER A 115 -13.06 -11.29 15.88
CA SER A 115 -14.23 -11.78 15.14
C SER A 115 -15.31 -12.35 16.06
N GLU A 116 -14.92 -13.14 17.08
CA GLU A 116 -15.84 -13.72 18.07
C GLU A 116 -16.51 -12.65 18.95
N GLN A 117 -15.85 -11.50 19.13
CA GLN A 117 -16.39 -10.32 19.80
C GLN A 117 -17.32 -9.47 18.90
N GLY A 118 -17.55 -9.89 17.65
CA GLY A 118 -18.40 -9.18 16.70
C GLY A 118 -17.74 -7.95 16.07
N VAL A 119 -16.41 -7.85 16.11
CA VAL A 119 -15.67 -6.75 15.47
C VAL A 119 -15.70 -6.90 13.95
N GLU A 120 -16.06 -5.82 13.25
CA GLU A 120 -16.02 -5.76 11.79
C GLU A 120 -14.57 -5.63 11.29
N LEU A 121 -13.94 -6.77 10.96
CA LEU A 121 -12.52 -6.83 10.60
C LEU A 121 -12.17 -6.07 9.30
N GLU A 122 -13.13 -5.89 8.38
CA GLU A 122 -12.93 -5.13 7.15
C GLU A 122 -12.56 -3.65 7.41
N ASN A 123 -13.05 -3.09 8.52
CA ASN A 123 -12.68 -1.74 8.96
C ASN A 123 -11.20 -1.61 9.33
N TYR A 124 -10.53 -2.72 9.57
CA TYR A 124 -9.10 -2.76 9.92
C TYR A 124 -8.24 -3.36 8.81
N LEU A 125 -8.84 -3.88 7.74
CA LEU A 125 -8.13 -4.36 6.55
C LEU A 125 -7.59 -3.17 5.74
N ILE A 126 -6.27 -3.14 5.55
CA ILE A 126 -5.52 -2.02 4.98
C ILE A 126 -4.48 -2.54 4.00
N PHE A 127 -4.27 -1.79 2.92
CA PHE A 127 -3.32 -2.09 1.85
C PHE A 127 -2.21 -1.03 1.90
N ILE A 128 -1.04 -1.43 2.38
CA ILE A 128 0.13 -0.56 2.55
C ILE A 128 0.81 -0.31 1.21
N LEU A 129 1.16 0.93 0.93
CA LEU A 129 1.92 1.29 -0.27
C LEU A 129 3.21 2.02 0.08
N TYR A 130 4.28 1.59 -0.55
CA TYR A 130 5.59 2.21 -0.53
C TYR A 130 5.90 2.84 -1.89
N PHE A 131 6.51 4.02 -1.85
CA PHE A 131 6.87 4.78 -3.02
C PHE A 131 8.36 5.10 -3.02
N ASP A 132 8.91 5.29 -4.22
CA ASP A 132 10.27 5.77 -4.43
C ASP A 132 10.21 7.15 -5.09
N ASN A 133 10.99 8.09 -4.56
CA ASN A 133 11.12 9.46 -5.06
C ASN A 133 12.53 9.78 -5.56
N SER A 134 13.44 8.80 -5.64
CA SER A 134 14.89 8.99 -5.79
C SER A 134 15.30 9.85 -6.99
N GLU A 135 14.59 9.77 -8.12
CA GLU A 135 14.87 10.60 -9.30
C GLU A 135 13.76 11.61 -9.63
N THR A 136 12.81 11.85 -8.70
CA THR A 136 11.81 12.89 -8.89
C THR A 136 12.48 14.27 -9.03
N GLU A 137 11.97 15.08 -9.96
CA GLU A 137 12.44 16.48 -10.14
C GLU A 137 12.24 17.32 -8.87
N ILE A 138 11.40 16.85 -7.94
CA ILE A 138 11.14 17.50 -6.66
C ILE A 138 12.24 17.15 -5.64
N ALA A 139 12.70 15.88 -5.57
CA ALA A 139 13.86 15.48 -4.76
C ALA A 139 15.17 16.16 -5.20
N LYS A 140 15.28 16.57 -6.48
CA LYS A 140 16.44 17.31 -7.00
C LYS A 140 16.47 18.79 -6.59
N LYS A 141 15.35 19.38 -6.12
CA LYS A 141 15.28 20.78 -5.67
C LYS A 141 15.58 20.96 -4.17
N GLU A 142 15.60 19.88 -3.40
CA GLU A 142 15.87 19.88 -1.96
C GLU A 142 17.33 19.49 -1.62
N LYS A 143 18.19 19.30 -2.63
CA LYS A 143 19.65 19.15 -2.50
C LYS A 143 20.36 20.40 -2.99
#